data_AF-A0A0P7UQ24-F1
#
_entry.id   AF-A0A0P7UQ24-F1
#
_cell.length_a   1.000
_cell.length_b   1.000
_cell.length_c   1.000
_cell.angle_alpha   90.00
_cell.angle_beta   90.00
_cell.angle_gamma   90.00
#
_symmetry.space_group_name_H-M   'P 1'
#
loop_
_entity.id
_entity.type
_entity.pdbx_description
1 polymer ?
#
loop_
_entity_poly.entity_id
_entity_poly.type
_entity_poly.pdbx_seq_one_letter_code
_entity_poly.pdbx_strand_id
1 'polypeptide(L)'
;MGPIYNNRVEIAIFFIVYIILIAFFMMNIFVGFVIVTFQEQGEQEYKNCELDKNQRQCVQYALKARPLRCYIPKNPYQYRVWYIVTSCYFEYLMFLLIMLNTLCLGMQHCDQSDHITHLSDTLNVIFTVLFTVEMILKLLAFKAKGYFGDPWNVFDFLIVVGSVVDVILSEIDDSENARVSITFFRLFRVMRLVKLLNRSEGIRNLLWTFIKSF
;
A
#
# COMPACT_ATOMS: atom_id res chain seq x y z
N MET A 1 56.19 15.96 -11.34
CA MET A 1 55.63 15.29 -12.53
C MET A 1 54.15 15.06 -12.29
N GLY A 2 53.31 15.22 -13.32
CA GLY A 2 51.86 14.95 -13.22
C GLY A 2 51.53 13.46 -13.23
N PRO A 3 50.26 13.08 -12.97
CA PRO A 3 49.81 11.69 -13.07
C PRO A 3 49.92 11.19 -14.51
N ILE A 4 50.35 9.94 -14.68
CA ILE A 4 50.49 9.27 -15.98
C ILE A 4 49.38 8.22 -16.06
N TYR A 5 48.65 8.20 -17.18
CA TYR A 5 47.56 7.26 -17.40
C TYR A 5 48.03 5.80 -17.27
N ASN A 6 47.28 4.98 -16.52
CA ASN A 6 47.58 3.57 -16.22
C ASN A 6 48.95 3.29 -15.60
N ASN A 7 49.55 4.29 -14.95
CA ASN A 7 50.80 4.09 -14.23
C ASN A 7 50.51 3.38 -12.90
N ARG A 8 50.92 2.11 -12.80
CA ARG A 8 50.81 1.21 -11.63
C ARG A 8 49.40 0.77 -11.23
N VAL A 9 48.75 0.02 -12.12
CA VAL A 9 47.45 -0.63 -11.86
C VAL A 9 47.48 -1.58 -10.65
N GLU A 10 48.63 -2.16 -10.32
CA GLU A 10 48.83 -3.05 -9.16
C GLU A 10 48.44 -2.42 -7.81
N ILE A 11 48.51 -1.09 -7.68
CA ILE A 11 48.11 -0.36 -6.47
C ILE A 11 46.60 -0.53 -6.18
N ALA A 12 45.78 -0.85 -7.19
CA ALA A 12 44.37 -1.13 -7.00
C ALA A 12 44.12 -2.32 -6.05
N ILE A 13 45.02 -3.32 -6.03
CA ILE A 13 44.92 -4.49 -5.14
C ILE A 13 44.95 -4.04 -3.68
N PHE A 14 45.80 -3.06 -3.34
CA PHE A 14 45.87 -2.50 -1.99
C PHE A 14 44.52 -1.89 -1.57
N PHE A 15 43.91 -1.07 -2.43
CA PHE A 15 42.62 -0.46 -2.12
C PHE A 15 41.49 -1.48 -2.01
N ILE A 16 41.48 -2.51 -2.87
CA ILE A 16 40.48 -3.60 -2.81
C ILE A 16 40.60 -4.34 -1.47
N VAL A 17 41.82 -4.76 -1.09
CA VAL A 17 42.05 -5.45 0.19
C VAL A 17 41.69 -4.56 1.37
N TYR A 18 42.07 -3.28 1.33
CA TYR A 18 41.73 -2.31 2.37
C TYR A 18 40.21 -2.15 2.53
N ILE A 19 39.47 -1.99 1.43
CA ILE A 19 38.01 -1.85 1.47
C ILE A 19 37.36 -3.10 2.05
N ILE A 20 37.80 -4.30 1.64
CA ILE A 20 37.26 -5.56 2.17
C ILE A 20 37.52 -5.68 3.67
N LEU A 21 38.73 -5.39 4.12
CA LEU A 21 39.08 -5.47 5.54
C LEU A 21 38.26 -4.46 6.37
N ILE A 22 38.24 -3.19 5.96
CA ILE A 22 37.50 -2.16 6.69
C ILE A 22 36.00 -2.45 6.68
N ALA A 23 35.42 -2.86 5.55
CA ALA A 23 34.00 -3.21 5.49
C ALA A 23 33.65 -4.38 6.42
N PHE A 24 34.50 -5.41 6.47
CA PHE A 24 34.32 -6.55 7.37
C PHE A 24 34.37 -6.13 8.84
N PHE A 25 35.36 -5.31 9.24
CA PHE A 25 35.46 -4.80 10.60
C PHE A 25 34.28 -3.88 10.97
N MET A 26 33.89 -2.96 10.08
CA MET A 26 32.77 -2.06 10.30
C MET A 26 31.45 -2.84 10.50
N MET A 27 31.21 -3.88 9.70
CA MET A 27 30.04 -4.74 9.85
C MET A 27 30.03 -5.45 11.21
N ASN A 28 31.16 -6.01 11.64
CA ASN A 28 31.24 -6.71 12.92
C ASN A 28 31.08 -5.78 14.13
N ILE A 29 31.68 -4.58 14.09
CA ILE A 29 31.50 -3.57 15.15
C ILE A 29 30.04 -3.14 15.24
N PHE A 30 29.39 -2.89 14.10
CA PHE A 30 27.99 -2.51 14.07
C PHE A 30 27.09 -3.62 14.64
N VAL A 31 27.29 -4.87 14.21
CA VAL A 31 26.53 -6.03 14.73
C VAL A 31 26.76 -6.19 16.24
N GLY A 32 28.00 -6.06 16.72
CA GLY A 32 28.32 -6.14 18.14
C GLY A 32 27.58 -5.07 18.96
N PHE A 33 27.60 -3.82 18.50
CA PHE A 33 26.87 -2.72 19.15
C PHE A 33 25.36 -2.97 19.18
N VAL A 34 24.77 -3.41 18.06
CA VAL A 34 23.34 -3.74 17.99
C VAL A 34 23.00 -4.87 18.96
N ILE A 35 23.78 -5.95 19.02
CA ILE A 35 23.50 -7.06 19.94
C ILE A 35 23.54 -6.59 21.39
N VAL A 36 24.56 -5.84 21.80
CA VAL A 36 24.70 -5.36 23.18
C VAL A 36 23.54 -4.45 23.56
N THR A 37 23.18 -3.50 22.69
CA THR A 37 22.04 -2.60 22.94
C THR A 37 20.70 -3.33 23.01
N PHE A 38 20.47 -4.31 22.13
CA PHE A 38 19.27 -5.16 22.17
C PHE A 38 19.20 -6.05 23.42
N GLN A 39 20.33 -6.59 23.87
CA GLN A 39 20.41 -7.37 25.11
C GLN A 39 20.15 -6.47 26.32
N GLU A 40 20.74 -5.28 26.38
CA GLU A 40 20.55 -4.36 27.49
C GLU A 40 19.09 -3.89 27.60
N GLN A 41 18.47 -3.49 26.49
CA GLN A 41 17.06 -3.10 26.47
C GLN A 41 16.12 -4.30 26.70
N GLY A 42 16.44 -5.45 26.11
CA GLY A 42 15.61 -6.65 26.15
C GLY A 42 15.66 -7.38 27.50
N GLU A 43 16.79 -7.39 28.20
CA GLU A 43 16.92 -8.04 29.50
C GLU A 43 16.47 -7.14 30.66
N GLN A 44 16.67 -5.82 30.56
CA GLN A 44 16.24 -4.89 31.62
C GLN A 44 14.71 -4.78 31.74
N GLU A 45 13.96 -4.88 30.63
CA GLU A 45 12.50 -4.74 30.64
C GLU A 45 11.78 -5.93 31.33
N TYR A 46 12.44 -7.10 31.46
CA TYR A 46 11.84 -8.34 31.98
C TYR A 46 12.54 -8.91 33.21
N LYS A 47 13.61 -8.26 33.69
CA LYS A 47 14.34 -8.71 34.89
C LYS A 47 13.40 -8.71 36.10
N ASN A 48 13.27 -9.85 36.78
CA ASN A 48 12.46 -10.06 38.00
C ASN A 48 10.93 -10.02 37.84
N CYS A 49 10.38 -10.17 36.63
CA CYS A 49 8.93 -10.32 36.44
C CYS A 49 8.50 -11.80 36.58
N GLU A 50 7.40 -12.07 37.29
CA GLU A 50 6.84 -13.43 37.41
C GLU A 50 6.26 -13.99 36.10
N LEU A 51 5.87 -13.10 35.18
CA LEU A 51 5.30 -13.47 33.88
C LEU A 51 6.34 -13.33 32.76
N ASP A 52 6.41 -14.35 31.90
CA ASP A 52 7.13 -14.29 30.64
C ASP A 52 6.53 -13.25 29.66
N LYS A 53 7.32 -12.78 28.70
CA LYS A 53 6.91 -11.80 27.68
C LYS A 53 5.63 -12.20 26.95
N ASN A 54 5.52 -13.48 26.56
CA ASN A 54 4.35 -14.00 25.86
C ASN A 54 3.10 -13.98 26.76
N GLN A 55 3.26 -14.38 28.03
CA GLN A 55 2.17 -14.38 29.00
C GLN A 55 1.65 -12.97 29.26
N ARG A 56 2.56 -12.01 29.45
CA ARG A 56 2.20 -10.60 29.65
C ARG A 56 1.45 -10.03 28.44
N GLN A 57 1.90 -10.34 27.23
CA GLN A 57 1.23 -9.91 26.00
C GLN A 57 -0.19 -10.48 25.90
N CYS A 58 -0.38 -11.77 26.23
CA CYS A 58 -1.70 -12.40 26.25
C CYS A 58 -2.62 -11.78 27.32
N VAL A 59 -2.13 -11.60 28.55
CA VAL A 59 -2.89 -10.98 29.65
C VAL A 59 -3.27 -9.55 29.29
N GLN A 60 -2.34 -8.77 28.76
CA GLN A 60 -2.60 -7.40 28.33
C GLN A 60 -3.63 -7.34 27.20
N TYR A 61 -3.58 -8.26 26.24
CA TYR A 61 -4.57 -8.34 25.18
C TYR A 61 -5.95 -8.68 25.76
N ALA A 62 -6.05 -9.68 26.62
CA ALA A 62 -7.31 -10.07 27.26
C ALA A 62 -7.94 -8.93 28.08
N LEU A 63 -7.13 -8.19 28.84
CA LEU A 63 -7.61 -7.07 29.66
C LEU A 63 -7.98 -5.82 28.85
N LYS A 64 -7.31 -5.57 27.72
CA LYS A 64 -7.52 -4.37 26.89
C LYS A 64 -8.44 -4.59 25.68
N ALA A 65 -8.81 -5.83 25.39
CA ALA A 65 -9.67 -6.15 24.24
C ALA A 65 -11.01 -5.40 24.35
N ARG A 66 -11.44 -4.82 23.23
CA ARG A 66 -12.74 -4.17 23.08
C ARG A 66 -13.51 -4.86 21.97
N PRO A 67 -14.86 -4.93 22.06
CA PRO A 67 -15.66 -5.55 21.01
C PRO A 67 -15.47 -4.82 19.68
N LEU A 68 -15.34 -5.59 18.60
CA LEU A 68 -15.25 -5.07 17.25
C LEU A 68 -16.62 -4.55 16.79
N ARG A 69 -16.63 -3.46 16.03
CA ARG A 69 -17.86 -2.93 15.43
C ARG A 69 -18.21 -3.74 14.18
N CYS A 70 -19.13 -4.70 14.31
CA CYS A 70 -19.74 -5.38 13.17
C CYS A 70 -21.11 -4.76 12.88
N TYR A 71 -21.31 -4.20 11.68
CA TYR A 71 -22.60 -3.63 11.27
C TYR A 71 -23.41 -4.68 10.50
N ILE A 72 -24.58 -5.03 11.03
CA ILE A 72 -25.54 -5.92 10.37
C ILE A 72 -26.84 -5.13 10.10
N PRO A 73 -27.30 -5.01 8.84
CA PRO A 73 -28.51 -4.27 8.53
C PRO A 73 -29.78 -5.04 8.92
N LYS A 74 -30.82 -4.31 9.37
CA LYS A 74 -32.12 -4.90 9.75
C LYS A 74 -33.09 -5.06 8.56
N ASN A 75 -32.99 -4.20 7.55
CA ASN A 75 -33.92 -4.19 6.42
C ASN A 75 -33.60 -5.33 5.44
N PRO A 76 -34.58 -6.09 4.94
CA PRO A 76 -34.34 -7.27 4.10
C PRO A 76 -33.68 -6.93 2.75
N TYR A 77 -34.08 -5.82 2.11
CA TYR A 77 -33.45 -5.36 0.87
C TYR A 77 -31.99 -4.96 1.08
N GLN A 78 -31.71 -4.22 2.17
CA GLN A 78 -30.36 -3.81 2.53
C GLN A 78 -29.50 -5.03 2.90
N TYR A 79 -30.07 -6.02 3.59
CA TYR A 79 -29.40 -7.26 3.93
C TYR A 79 -28.97 -8.06 2.70
N ARG A 80 -29.79 -8.11 1.64
CA ARG A 80 -29.39 -8.76 0.37
C ARG A 80 -28.16 -8.09 -0.25
N VAL A 81 -28.13 -6.75 -0.30
CA VAL A 81 -26.97 -6.01 -0.82
C VAL A 81 -25.75 -6.23 0.06
N TRP A 82 -25.92 -6.15 1.39
CA TRP A 82 -24.85 -6.40 2.35
C TRP A 82 -24.28 -7.82 2.24
N TYR A 83 -25.13 -8.83 2.03
CA TYR A 83 -24.70 -10.21 1.84
C TYR A 83 -23.87 -10.38 0.57
N ILE A 84 -24.24 -9.71 -0.54
CA ILE A 84 -23.47 -9.73 -1.79
C ILE A 84 -22.11 -9.04 -1.57
N VAL A 85 -22.10 -7.84 -1.02
CA VAL A 85 -20.88 -7.03 -0.84
C VAL A 85 -19.90 -7.68 0.15
N THR A 86 -20.40 -8.39 1.16
CA THR A 86 -19.59 -9.08 2.17
C THR A 86 -19.17 -10.49 1.71
N SER A 87 -19.64 -10.94 0.54
CA SER A 87 -19.31 -12.28 0.04
C SER A 87 -17.87 -12.37 -0.47
N CYS A 88 -17.22 -13.51 -0.24
CA CYS A 88 -15.86 -13.77 -0.75
C CYS A 88 -15.79 -13.63 -2.28
N TYR A 89 -16.86 -13.97 -3.01
CA TYR A 89 -16.91 -13.86 -4.47
C TYR A 89 -16.79 -12.40 -4.94
N PHE A 90 -17.49 -11.49 -4.26
CA PHE A 90 -17.39 -10.06 -4.56
C PHE A 90 -15.98 -9.53 -4.29
N GLU A 91 -15.35 -9.95 -3.19
CA GLU A 91 -13.96 -9.60 -2.90
C GLU A 91 -12.99 -10.09 -3.99
N TYR A 92 -13.11 -11.33 -4.44
CA TYR A 92 -12.28 -11.87 -5.53
C TYR A 92 -12.54 -11.18 -6.87
N LEU A 93 -13.79 -10.81 -7.17
CA LEU A 93 -14.12 -10.03 -8.36
C LEU A 93 -13.42 -8.66 -8.32
N MET A 94 -13.51 -7.94 -7.19
CA MET A 94 -12.87 -6.64 -7.05
C MET A 94 -11.34 -6.74 -7.14
N PHE A 95 -10.77 -7.79 -6.54
CA PHE A 95 -9.34 -8.07 -6.67
C PHE A 95 -8.93 -8.30 -8.13
N LEU A 96 -9.68 -9.11 -8.87
CA LEU A 96 -9.43 -9.39 -10.28
C LEU A 96 -9.54 -8.11 -11.13
N LEU A 97 -10.51 -7.23 -10.86
CA LEU A 97 -10.64 -5.94 -11.53
C LEU A 97 -9.44 -5.02 -11.29
N ILE A 98 -8.90 -4.98 -10.06
CA ILE A 98 -7.68 -4.21 -9.76
C ILE A 98 -6.49 -4.80 -10.52
N MET A 99 -6.34 -6.11 -10.55
CA MET A 99 -5.25 -6.78 -11.29
C MET A 99 -5.32 -6.49 -12.79
N LEU A 100 -6.51 -6.59 -13.39
CA LEU A 100 -6.70 -6.24 -14.80
C LEU A 100 -6.41 -4.76 -15.07
N ASN A 101 -6.89 -3.85 -14.22
CA ASN A 101 -6.60 -2.42 -14.35
C ASN A 101 -5.09 -2.13 -14.28
N THR A 102 -4.38 -2.83 -13.41
CA THR A 102 -2.92 -2.73 -13.27
C THR A 102 -2.21 -3.19 -14.54
N LEU A 103 -2.64 -4.32 -15.11
CA LEU A 103 -2.08 -4.82 -16.37
C LEU A 103 -2.33 -3.81 -17.50
N CYS A 104 -3.52 -3.23 -17.59
CA CYS A 104 -3.82 -2.21 -18.57
C CYS A 104 -2.94 -0.96 -18.43
N LEU A 105 -2.66 -0.53 -17.20
CA LEU A 105 -1.73 0.59 -16.94
C LEU A 105 -0.28 0.21 -17.32
N GLY A 106 0.15 -1.02 -17.02
CA GLY A 106 1.49 -1.51 -17.33
C GLY A 106 1.75 -1.77 -18.82
N MET A 107 0.71 -1.88 -19.64
CA MET A 107 0.83 -2.06 -21.09
C MET A 107 1.09 -0.75 -21.86
N GLN A 108 0.94 0.41 -21.23
CA GLN A 108 1.18 1.71 -21.88
C GLN A 108 2.68 1.90 -22.14
N HIS A 109 3.04 2.33 -23.35
CA HIS A 109 4.43 2.58 -23.73
C HIS A 109 4.58 3.88 -24.55
N CYS A 110 5.79 4.42 -24.59
CA CYS A 110 6.11 5.57 -25.45
C CYS A 110 5.91 5.19 -26.93
N ASP A 111 5.44 6.15 -27.74
CA ASP A 111 5.17 5.98 -29.17
C ASP A 111 4.18 4.85 -29.51
N GLN A 112 3.15 4.68 -28.67
CA GLN A 112 2.05 3.75 -28.94
C GLN A 112 1.13 4.27 -30.06
N SER A 113 0.51 3.34 -30.80
CA SER A 113 -0.45 3.70 -31.84
C SER A 113 -1.72 4.33 -31.24
N ASP A 114 -2.36 5.22 -32.00
CA ASP A 114 -3.58 5.92 -31.56
C ASP A 114 -4.69 4.95 -31.13
N HIS A 115 -4.78 3.79 -31.80
CA HIS A 115 -5.72 2.73 -31.43
C HIS A 115 -5.48 2.19 -30.01
N ILE A 116 -4.23 1.97 -29.60
CA ILE A 116 -3.91 1.47 -28.26
C ILE A 116 -4.19 2.54 -27.21
N THR A 117 -3.92 3.81 -27.52
CA THR A 117 -4.26 4.94 -26.65
C THR A 117 -5.77 5.00 -26.40
N HIS A 118 -6.59 5.01 -27.46
CA HIS A 118 -8.06 5.03 -27.34
C HIS A 118 -8.61 3.83 -26.56
N LEU A 119 -8.07 2.63 -26.79
CA LEU A 119 -8.46 1.44 -26.05
C LEU A 119 -8.12 1.58 -24.56
N SER A 120 -6.92 2.08 -24.24
CA SER A 120 -6.49 2.28 -22.85
C SER A 120 -7.40 3.28 -22.13
N ASP A 121 -7.75 4.39 -22.77
CA ASP A 121 -8.66 5.39 -22.20
C ASP A 121 -10.08 4.85 -22.01
N THR A 122 -10.60 4.11 -22.99
CA THR A 122 -11.90 3.43 -22.87
C THR A 122 -11.91 2.46 -21.68
N LEU A 123 -10.87 1.63 -21.54
CA LEU A 123 -10.73 0.70 -20.41
C LEU A 123 -10.64 1.44 -19.07
N ASN A 124 -9.91 2.54 -19.01
CA ASN A 124 -9.80 3.37 -17.81
C ASN A 124 -11.16 3.92 -17.36
N VAL A 125 -12.00 4.37 -18.29
CA VAL A 125 -13.39 4.77 -18.00
C VAL A 125 -14.20 3.58 -17.48
N ILE A 126 -14.14 2.42 -18.15
CA ILE A 126 -14.84 1.20 -17.73
C ILE A 126 -14.47 0.80 -16.29
N PHE A 127 -13.18 0.74 -15.96
CA PHE A 127 -12.73 0.43 -14.60
C PHE A 127 -13.23 1.46 -13.59
N THR A 128 -13.20 2.74 -13.93
CA THR A 128 -13.71 3.82 -13.06
C THR A 128 -15.20 3.64 -12.77
N VAL A 129 -16.00 3.30 -13.79
CA VAL A 129 -17.43 3.00 -13.61
C VAL A 129 -17.62 1.78 -12.71
N LEU A 130 -16.87 0.69 -12.91
CA LEU A 130 -16.98 -0.52 -12.09
C LEU A 130 -16.64 -0.25 -10.60
N PHE A 131 -15.56 0.48 -10.32
CA PHE A 131 -15.21 0.87 -8.95
C PHE A 131 -16.21 1.86 -8.34
N THR A 132 -16.82 2.72 -9.16
CA THR A 132 -17.89 3.61 -8.70
C THR A 132 -19.14 2.80 -8.30
N VAL A 133 -19.51 1.78 -9.08
CA VAL A 133 -20.61 0.87 -8.73
C VAL A 133 -20.31 0.09 -7.46
N GLU A 134 -19.08 -0.41 -7.29
CA GLU A 134 -18.62 -1.04 -6.04
C GLU A 134 -18.86 -0.12 -4.83
N MET A 135 -18.40 1.13 -4.93
CA MET A 135 -18.56 2.14 -3.88
C MET A 135 -20.04 2.39 -3.56
N ILE A 136 -20.90 2.53 -4.56
CA ILE A 136 -22.35 2.73 -4.38
C ILE A 136 -22.97 1.52 -3.66
N LEU A 137 -22.64 0.29 -4.07
CA LEU A 137 -23.14 -0.93 -3.44
C LEU A 137 -22.71 -1.02 -1.96
N LYS A 138 -21.45 -0.69 -1.66
CA LYS A 138 -20.95 -0.61 -0.28
C LYS A 138 -21.65 0.47 0.53
N LEU A 139 -21.88 1.65 -0.05
CA LEU A 139 -22.57 2.75 0.62
C LEU A 139 -24.03 2.37 0.95
N LEU A 140 -24.72 1.67 0.05
CA LEU A 140 -26.07 1.14 0.28
C LEU A 140 -26.08 0.03 1.33
N ALA A 141 -25.08 -0.87 1.33
CA ALA A 141 -24.95 -1.96 2.30
C ALA A 141 -24.71 -1.45 3.73
N PHE A 142 -23.71 -0.58 3.93
CA PHE A 142 -23.25 -0.17 5.26
C PHE A 142 -23.90 1.14 5.77
N LYS A 143 -24.62 1.86 4.89
CA LYS A 143 -25.02 3.27 5.07
C LYS A 143 -23.78 4.18 5.25
N ALA A 144 -23.97 5.49 5.12
CA ALA A 144 -22.89 6.45 5.30
C ALA A 144 -22.13 6.28 6.63
N LYS A 145 -22.86 6.08 7.75
CA LYS A 145 -22.25 5.92 9.08
C LYS A 145 -21.36 4.69 9.20
N GLY A 146 -21.75 3.56 8.59
CA GLY A 146 -20.95 2.34 8.62
C GLY A 146 -19.77 2.41 7.64
N TYR A 147 -20.02 2.96 6.45
CA TYR A 147 -19.02 3.09 5.39
C TYR A 147 -17.86 4.01 5.80
N PHE A 148 -18.13 5.22 6.29
CA PHE A 148 -17.08 6.16 6.73
C PHE A 148 -16.45 5.79 8.09
N GLY A 149 -16.94 4.74 8.76
CA GLY A 149 -16.34 4.24 10.00
C GLY A 149 -15.10 3.37 9.76
N ASP A 150 -14.91 2.85 8.54
CA ASP A 150 -13.76 2.05 8.16
C ASP A 150 -12.77 2.89 7.34
N PRO A 151 -11.53 3.13 7.83
CA PRO A 151 -10.52 3.91 7.14
C PRO A 151 -10.24 3.44 5.70
N TRP A 152 -10.36 2.13 5.44
CA TRP A 152 -10.11 1.58 4.10
C TRP A 152 -11.22 1.93 3.12
N ASN A 153 -12.47 1.99 3.57
CA ASN A 153 -13.59 2.44 2.75
C ASN A 153 -13.51 3.96 2.50
N VAL A 154 -13.03 4.75 3.47
CA VAL A 154 -12.76 6.19 3.27
C VAL A 154 -11.68 6.39 2.20
N PHE A 155 -10.60 5.61 2.25
CA PHE A 155 -9.54 5.65 1.25
C PHE A 155 -10.04 5.23 -0.14
N ASP A 156 -10.87 4.19 -0.22
CA ASP A 156 -11.52 3.76 -1.45
C ASP A 156 -12.40 4.86 -2.06
N PHE A 157 -13.21 5.52 -1.23
CA PHE A 157 -14.01 6.68 -1.64
C PHE A 157 -13.17 7.79 -2.25
N LEU A 158 -12.04 8.14 -1.62
CA LEU A 158 -11.13 9.18 -2.11
C LEU A 158 -10.53 8.80 -3.48
N ILE A 159 -10.16 7.53 -3.68
CA ILE A 159 -9.66 7.03 -4.96
C ILE A 159 -10.73 7.10 -6.05
N VAL A 160 -11.95 6.67 -5.74
CA VAL A 160 -13.08 6.67 -6.69
C VAL A 160 -13.42 8.09 -7.10
N VAL A 161 -13.54 9.02 -6.14
CA VAL A 161 -13.81 10.43 -6.42
C VAL A 161 -12.69 11.05 -7.27
N GLY A 162 -11.43 10.84 -6.89
CA GLY A 162 -10.28 11.33 -7.66
C GLY A 162 -10.26 10.78 -9.10
N SER A 163 -10.66 9.52 -9.28
CA SER A 163 -10.77 8.89 -10.59
C SER A 163 -11.92 9.43 -11.44
N VAL A 164 -13.06 9.75 -10.84
CA VAL A 164 -14.19 10.35 -11.56
C VAL A 164 -13.83 11.77 -12.00
N VAL A 165 -13.18 12.55 -11.13
CA VAL A 165 -12.68 13.89 -11.48
C VAL A 165 -11.66 13.81 -12.62
N ASP A 166 -10.74 12.84 -12.58
CA ASP A 166 -9.77 12.60 -13.65
C ASP A 166 -10.44 12.34 -15.01
N VAL A 167 -11.47 11.48 -15.06
CA VAL A 167 -12.24 11.20 -16.28
C VAL A 167 -12.98 12.45 -16.78
N ILE A 168 -13.62 13.21 -15.90
CA ILE A 168 -14.33 14.44 -16.28
C ILE A 168 -13.36 15.49 -16.83
N LEU A 169 -12.20 15.66 -16.19
CA LEU A 169 -11.20 16.63 -16.64
C LEU A 169 -10.56 16.24 -17.98
N SER A 170 -10.40 14.94 -18.26
CA SER A 170 -9.89 14.50 -19.57
C SER A 170 -10.84 14.79 -20.74
N GLU A 171 -12.14 14.99 -20.48
CA GLU A 171 -13.15 15.30 -21.52
C GLU A 171 -13.29 16.81 -21.78
N ILE A 172 -12.82 17.67 -20.87
CA ILE A 172 -12.99 19.14 -20.91
C ILE A 172 -11.74 19.85 -21.48
N ASP A 173 -10.77 19.11 -22.03
CA ASP A 173 -9.41 19.61 -22.34
C ASP A 173 -9.34 20.55 -23.57
N ASP A 174 -9.76 21.80 -23.37
CA ASP A 174 -9.54 22.94 -24.30
C ASP A 174 -8.61 24.03 -23.70
N SER A 175 -8.04 23.86 -22.50
CA SER A 175 -7.29 24.93 -21.80
C SER A 175 -5.93 24.52 -21.24
N GLU A 176 -4.88 25.31 -21.50
CA GLU A 176 -3.49 25.01 -21.16
C GLU A 176 -3.21 24.77 -19.66
N ASN A 177 -3.99 25.40 -18.76
CA ASN A 177 -3.85 25.22 -17.31
C ASN A 177 -4.37 23.85 -16.81
N ALA A 178 -5.17 23.13 -17.62
CA ALA A 178 -5.67 21.81 -17.27
C ALA A 178 -4.58 20.72 -17.40
N ARG A 179 -3.57 20.92 -18.25
CA ARG A 179 -2.54 19.91 -18.57
C ARG A 179 -1.72 19.45 -17.37
N VAL A 180 -1.32 20.36 -16.47
CA VAL A 180 -0.55 20.00 -15.26
C VAL A 180 -1.41 19.23 -14.26
N SER A 181 -2.68 19.61 -14.10
CA SER A 181 -3.63 18.93 -13.22
C SER A 181 -3.94 17.52 -13.70
N ILE A 182 -4.09 17.32 -15.01
CA ILE A 182 -4.38 16.01 -15.62
C ILE A 182 -3.29 14.98 -15.28
N THR A 183 -2.00 15.35 -15.31
CA THR A 183 -0.92 14.41 -14.95
C THR A 183 -0.99 13.97 -13.48
N PHE A 184 -1.35 14.88 -12.58
CA PHE A 184 -1.51 14.55 -11.17
C PHE A 184 -2.72 13.64 -10.92
N PHE A 185 -3.87 13.92 -11.54
CA PHE A 185 -5.08 13.12 -11.34
C PHE A 185 -4.97 11.69 -11.90
N ARG A 186 -4.15 11.48 -12.93
CA ARG A 186 -3.81 10.13 -13.43
C ARG A 186 -3.16 9.24 -12.35
N LEU A 187 -2.51 9.82 -11.33
CA LEU A 187 -1.95 9.04 -10.22
C LEU A 187 -3.01 8.31 -9.40
N PHE A 188 -4.25 8.82 -9.33
CA PHE A 188 -5.34 8.14 -8.63
C PHE A 188 -5.66 6.77 -9.24
N ARG A 189 -5.42 6.58 -10.54
CA ARG A 189 -5.54 5.27 -11.21
C ARG A 189 -4.54 4.28 -10.61
N VAL A 190 -3.29 4.69 -10.43
CA VAL A 190 -2.22 3.86 -9.84
C VAL A 190 -2.49 3.61 -8.35
N MET A 191 -3.03 4.58 -7.62
CA MET A 191 -3.37 4.44 -6.20
C MET A 191 -4.36 3.31 -5.91
N ARG A 192 -5.13 2.85 -6.91
CA ARG A 192 -5.99 1.65 -6.79
C ARG A 192 -5.21 0.40 -6.38
N LEU A 193 -3.92 0.31 -6.75
CA LEU A 193 -3.02 -0.77 -6.32
C LEU A 193 -2.90 -0.87 -4.80
N VAL A 194 -3.00 0.26 -4.10
CA VAL A 194 -2.92 0.30 -2.64
C VAL A 194 -4.10 -0.46 -2.01
N LYS A 195 -5.24 -0.61 -2.72
CA LYS A 195 -6.36 -1.46 -2.26
C LYS A 195 -5.94 -2.93 -2.09
N LEU A 196 -4.91 -3.41 -2.79
CA LEU A 196 -4.36 -4.77 -2.63
C LEU A 196 -3.73 -4.96 -1.24
N LEU A 197 -3.19 -3.89 -0.63
CA LEU A 197 -2.63 -3.94 0.72
C LEU A 197 -3.69 -4.24 1.78
N ASN A 198 -4.94 -3.82 1.57
CA ASN A 198 -6.03 -4.13 2.49
C ASN A 198 -6.35 -5.64 2.51
N ARG A 199 -6.12 -6.34 1.40
CA ARG A 199 -6.36 -7.79 1.31
C ARG A 199 -5.26 -8.60 1.97
N SER A 200 -4.01 -8.16 1.83
CA SER A 200 -2.87 -8.86 2.42
C SER A 200 -2.74 -8.51 3.90
N GLU A 201 -3.35 -9.34 4.75
CA GLU A 201 -3.28 -9.17 6.20
C GLU A 201 -1.83 -9.13 6.72
N GLY A 202 -0.95 -9.95 6.14
CA GLY A 202 0.47 -9.97 6.47
C GLY A 202 1.15 -8.63 6.18
N ILE A 203 0.98 -8.09 4.97
CA ILE A 203 1.59 -6.80 4.59
C ILE A 203 0.98 -5.66 5.42
N ARG A 204 -0.35 -5.67 5.62
CA ARG A 204 -1.03 -4.67 6.44
C ARG A 204 -0.52 -4.65 7.88
N ASN A 205 -0.36 -5.82 8.50
CA ASN A 205 0.12 -5.93 9.87
C ASN A 205 1.59 -5.51 10.00
N LEU A 206 2.42 -5.85 9.01
CA LEU A 206 3.82 -5.41 8.95
C LEU A 206 3.90 -3.88 8.83
N LEU A 207 3.23 -3.29 7.84
CA LEU A 207 3.20 -1.84 7.66
C LEU A 207 2.67 -1.11 8.90
N TRP A 208 1.59 -1.62 9.51
CA TRP A 208 1.06 -1.05 10.74
C TRP A 208 2.08 -1.09 11.89
N THR A 209 2.82 -2.20 12.02
CA THR A 209 3.85 -2.35 13.05
C THR A 209 4.99 -1.36 12.84
N PHE A 210 5.45 -1.17 11.59
CA PHE A 210 6.46 -0.18 11.25
C PHE A 210 5.97 1.25 11.49
N ILE A 211 4.80 1.63 10.99
CA ILE A 211 4.22 2.97 11.17
C ILE A 211 4.05 3.30 12.66
N LYS A 212 3.68 2.32 13.48
CA LYS A 212 3.54 2.51 14.93
C LYS A 212 4.89 2.64 15.65
N SER A 213 5.97 2.12 15.05
CA SER A 213 7.32 2.13 15.64
C SER A 213 8.12 3.39 15.33
N PHE A 214 7.76 4.12 14.26
CA PHE A 214 8.25 5.47 13.96
C PHE A 214 7.57 6.50 14.86
#